data_AF-A0A090IHL2-F1
#
_entry.id   AF-A0A090IHL2-F1
#
_cell.length_a   1.000
_cell.length_b   1.000
_cell.length_c   1.000
_cell.angle_alpha   90.00
_cell.angle_beta   90.00
_cell.angle_gamma   90.00
#
_symmetry.space_group_name_H-M   'P 1'
#
loop_
_entity.id
_entity.type
_entity.pdbx_description
1 polymer ?
#
loop_
_entity_poly.entity_id
_entity_poly.type
_entity_poly.pdbx_seq_one_letter_code
_entity_poly.pdbx_strand_id
1 'polypeptide(L)'
;MMRIMSFILLGILLCGCNQQLPRTNNLQVNEKVNQVEFNLFEPEKTKRVLADFLVNKINKEQYYAVTVNYAIEQSFFVDDMKQLIKDIGLDPRKVNFLVKDKQQKKDFKIAIKTRHVSHQECLSYNIFNGGSRAGCAVEVNRWKSMVSPVSNLQ
;
A
#
# COMPACT_ATOMS: atom_id res chain seq x y z
N MET A 1 -0.12 67.40 6.05
CA MET A 1 0.68 66.19 6.38
C MET A 1 -0.12 65.06 7.05
N MET A 2 -1.12 65.35 7.91
CA MET A 2 -1.97 64.33 8.58
C MET A 2 -2.77 63.39 7.64
N ARG A 3 -3.19 63.87 6.47
CA ARG A 3 -4.00 63.06 5.52
C ARG A 3 -3.20 61.97 4.79
N ILE A 4 -1.90 62.20 4.56
CA ILE A 4 -1.04 61.25 3.85
C ILE A 4 -0.71 60.05 4.74
N MET A 5 -0.51 60.27 6.05
CA MET A 5 -0.33 59.20 7.03
C MET A 5 -1.54 58.26 7.12
N SER A 6 -2.76 58.78 6.93
CA SER A 6 -3.98 57.97 6.92
C SER A 6 -4.06 57.00 5.73
N PHE A 7 -3.49 57.36 4.57
CA PHE A 7 -3.48 56.49 3.39
C PHE A 7 -2.41 55.40 3.51
N ILE A 8 -1.28 55.69 4.17
CA ILE A 8 -0.23 54.71 4.43
C ILE A 8 -0.71 53.65 5.45
N LEU A 9 -1.43 54.07 6.50
CA LEU A 9 -2.01 53.13 7.46
C LEU A 9 -3.09 52.22 6.85
N LEU A 10 -3.89 52.73 5.90
CA LEU A 10 -4.92 51.96 5.22
C LEU A 10 -4.32 50.93 4.24
N GLY A 11 -3.16 51.22 3.64
CA GLY A 11 -2.44 50.30 2.76
C GLY A 11 -1.87 49.08 3.49
N ILE A 12 -1.44 49.23 4.75
CA ILE A 12 -0.89 48.12 5.55
C ILE A 12 -2.00 47.12 5.95
N LEU A 13 -3.24 47.58 6.13
CA LEU A 13 -4.39 46.73 6.46
C LEU A 13 -4.87 45.85 5.30
N LEU A 14 -4.53 46.17 4.05
CA LEU A 14 -4.96 45.42 2.85
C LEU A 14 -3.94 44.35 2.41
N CYS A 15 -2.73 44.33 2.96
CA CYS A 15 -1.72 43.31 2.65
C CYS A 15 -1.86 42.01 3.46
N GLY A 16 -2.87 41.90 4.32
CA GLY A 16 -3.23 40.66 5.02
C GLY A 16 -3.93 39.64 4.12
N CYS A 17 -3.39 39.36 2.92
CA CYS A 17 -3.76 38.16 2.19
C CYS A 17 -3.28 36.98 3.01
N ASN A 18 -4.22 36.37 3.75
CA ASN A 18 -4.05 35.15 4.50
C ASN A 18 -3.69 34.05 3.50
N GLN A 19 -2.41 33.94 3.13
CA GLN A 19 -1.88 32.79 2.42
C GLN A 19 -1.99 31.62 3.38
N GLN A 20 -3.15 30.99 3.36
CA GLN A 20 -3.36 29.69 3.95
C GLN A 20 -2.39 28.77 3.22
N LEU A 21 -1.22 28.56 3.84
CA LEU A 21 -0.23 27.60 3.40
C LEU A 21 -0.98 26.34 2.96
N PRO A 22 -0.70 25.77 1.76
CA PRO A 22 -1.34 24.53 1.37
C PRO A 22 -1.06 23.53 2.49
N ARG A 23 -2.10 23.16 3.26
CA ARG A 23 -2.00 22.11 4.25
C ARG A 23 -1.50 20.91 3.47
N THR A 24 -0.28 20.48 3.75
CA THR A 24 0.28 19.30 3.12
C THR A 24 -0.63 18.15 3.52
N ASN A 25 -1.34 17.57 2.55
CA ASN A 25 -2.07 16.33 2.75
C ASN A 25 -1.01 15.30 3.18
N ASN A 26 -0.89 15.05 4.48
CA ASN A 26 0.05 14.07 5.01
C ASN A 26 -0.54 12.69 4.76
N LEU A 27 -0.38 12.22 3.52
CA LEU A 27 -0.62 10.85 3.10
C LEU A 27 0.29 9.94 3.91
N GLN A 28 -0.25 9.34 4.97
CA GLN A 28 0.46 8.32 5.74
C GLN A 28 0.27 6.97 5.07
N VAL A 29 1.36 6.45 4.51
CA VAL A 29 1.43 5.09 3.98
C VAL A 29 1.96 4.20 5.10
N ASN A 30 1.07 3.45 5.74
CA ASN A 30 1.42 2.49 6.77
C ASN A 30 1.69 1.13 6.12
N GLU A 31 2.83 0.54 6.44
CA GLU A 31 3.14 -0.82 6.01
C GLU A 31 2.65 -1.83 7.05
N LYS A 32 2.00 -2.88 6.58
CA LYS A 32 1.52 -3.98 7.41
C LYS A 32 2.13 -5.27 6.92
N VAL A 33 2.61 -6.08 7.86
CA VAL A 33 3.17 -7.40 7.57
C VAL A 33 2.25 -8.45 8.16
N ASN A 34 1.57 -9.20 7.30
CA ASN A 34 0.78 -10.37 7.71
C ASN A 34 1.66 -11.60 7.55
N GLN A 35 1.89 -12.36 8.62
CA GLN A 35 2.75 -13.54 8.59
C GLN A 35 2.07 -14.79 9.14
N VAL A 36 2.41 -15.94 8.57
CA VAL A 36 1.99 -17.26 9.04
C VAL A 36 3.19 -18.20 9.03
N GLU A 37 3.32 -19.02 10.08
CA GLU A 37 4.38 -20.02 10.21
C GLU A 37 3.75 -21.41 10.44
N PHE A 38 4.22 -22.43 9.73
CA PHE A 38 3.69 -23.79 9.80
C PHE A 38 4.76 -24.85 9.49
N ASN A 39 4.53 -26.08 9.95
CA ASN A 39 5.31 -27.26 9.56
C ASN A 39 4.57 -27.99 8.44
N LEU A 40 5.32 -28.67 7.58
CA LEU A 40 4.73 -29.45 6.51
C LEU A 40 4.34 -30.84 7.04
N PHE A 41 3.03 -31.07 7.20
CA PHE A 41 2.51 -32.38 7.61
C PHE A 41 1.80 -33.07 6.44
N GLU A 42 0.80 -32.40 5.84
CA GLU A 42 0.00 -32.90 4.73
C GLU A 42 0.06 -31.90 3.57
N PRO A 43 0.88 -32.14 2.52
CA PRO A 43 1.12 -31.17 1.45
C PRO A 43 -0.15 -30.62 0.81
N GLU A 44 -1.11 -31.48 0.49
CA GLU A 44 -2.36 -31.07 -0.18
C GLU A 44 -3.27 -30.22 0.70
N LYS A 45 -3.39 -30.57 1.99
CA LYS A 45 -4.17 -29.78 2.95
C LYS A 45 -3.50 -28.43 3.21
N THR A 46 -2.17 -28.44 3.32
CA THR A 46 -1.37 -27.22 3.46
C THR A 46 -1.54 -26.31 2.25
N LYS A 47 -1.49 -26.83 1.00
CA LYS A 47 -1.75 -26.03 -0.21
C LYS A 47 -3.09 -25.31 -0.14
N ARG A 48 -4.18 -26.01 0.23
CA ARG A 48 -5.53 -25.40 0.34
C ARG A 48 -5.57 -24.27 1.37
N VAL A 49 -5.06 -24.52 2.58
CA VAL A 49 -5.05 -23.51 3.65
C VAL A 49 -4.20 -22.29 3.25
N LEU A 50 -3.10 -22.52 2.54
CA LEU A 50 -2.25 -21.45 2.04
C LEU A 50 -2.91 -20.67 0.90
N ALA A 51 -3.59 -21.34 -0.01
CA ALA A 51 -4.38 -20.70 -1.05
C ALA A 51 -5.40 -19.75 -0.43
N ASP A 52 -6.18 -20.24 0.53
CA ASP A 52 -7.19 -19.45 1.24
C ASP A 52 -6.56 -18.26 1.97
N PHE A 53 -5.43 -18.46 2.64
CA PHE A 53 -4.71 -17.38 3.31
C PHE A 53 -4.24 -16.29 2.33
N LEU A 54 -3.62 -16.69 1.23
CA LEU A 54 -3.10 -15.78 0.21
C LEU A 54 -4.24 -15.01 -0.45
N VAL A 55 -5.26 -15.71 -0.97
CA VAL A 55 -6.43 -15.12 -1.64
C VAL A 55 -7.13 -14.11 -0.72
N ASN A 56 -7.38 -14.49 0.54
CA ASN A 56 -8.06 -13.61 1.48
C ASN A 56 -7.27 -12.33 1.80
N LYS A 57 -5.94 -12.39 1.82
CA LYS A 57 -5.10 -11.21 2.12
C LYS A 57 -4.90 -10.33 0.89
N ILE A 58 -4.69 -10.92 -0.27
CA ILE A 58 -4.47 -10.22 -1.54
C ILE A 58 -5.74 -9.47 -2.00
N ASN A 59 -6.91 -10.09 -1.87
CA ASN A 59 -8.16 -9.46 -2.31
C ASN A 59 -8.58 -8.28 -1.43
N LYS A 60 -8.11 -8.23 -0.18
CA LYS A 60 -8.50 -7.19 0.79
C LYS A 60 -7.53 -6.02 0.85
N GLU A 61 -6.25 -6.26 0.58
CA GLU A 61 -5.19 -5.27 0.80
C GLU A 61 -4.26 -5.23 -0.43
N GLN A 62 -3.79 -4.04 -0.83
CA GLN A 62 -2.81 -3.92 -1.90
C GLN A 62 -1.45 -4.46 -1.43
N TYR A 63 -1.12 -5.68 -1.85
CA TYR A 63 0.17 -6.31 -1.59
C TYR A 63 1.24 -5.80 -2.56
N TYR A 64 2.47 -5.72 -2.07
CA TYR A 64 3.61 -5.35 -2.90
C TYR A 64 4.77 -6.35 -2.82
N ALA A 65 4.81 -7.19 -1.78
CA ALA A 65 5.79 -8.26 -1.66
C ALA A 65 5.24 -9.45 -0.86
N VAL A 66 5.61 -10.66 -1.29
CA VAL A 66 5.40 -11.92 -0.58
C VAL A 66 6.75 -12.59 -0.39
N THR A 67 7.07 -13.01 0.83
CA THR A 67 8.28 -13.78 1.12
C THR A 67 7.89 -15.12 1.69
N VAL A 68 8.38 -16.20 1.07
CA VAL A 68 8.22 -17.58 1.51
C VAL A 68 9.58 -18.07 1.98
N ASN A 69 9.77 -18.15 3.29
CA ASN A 69 10.95 -18.78 3.87
C ASN A 69 10.67 -20.27 4.09
N TYR A 70 11.57 -21.15 3.67
CA TYR A 70 11.40 -22.60 3.74
C TYR A 70 12.65 -23.32 4.27
N ALA A 71 12.44 -24.43 4.98
CA ALA A 71 13.49 -25.35 5.36
C ALA A 71 14.02 -26.09 4.12
N ILE A 72 15.34 -26.23 3.96
CA ILE A 72 15.96 -26.84 2.77
C ILE A 72 15.43 -28.27 2.55
N GLU A 73 15.18 -28.98 3.63
CA GLU A 73 14.62 -30.33 3.67
C GLU A 73 13.24 -30.41 2.99
N GLN A 74 12.52 -29.30 2.93
CA GLN A 74 11.19 -29.17 2.34
C GLN A 74 11.21 -28.49 0.96
N SER A 75 12.38 -28.45 0.30
CA SER A 75 12.54 -27.85 -1.03
C SER A 75 11.62 -28.45 -2.09
N PHE A 76 11.24 -29.72 -1.99
CA PHE A 76 10.30 -30.36 -2.92
C PHE A 76 8.92 -29.67 -2.95
N PHE A 77 8.47 -29.12 -1.82
CA PHE A 77 7.19 -28.43 -1.73
C PHE A 77 7.24 -26.99 -2.26
N VAL A 78 8.45 -26.46 -2.54
CA VAL A 78 8.60 -25.11 -3.09
C VAL A 78 8.08 -25.03 -4.52
N ASP A 79 8.24 -26.08 -5.31
CA ASP A 79 7.74 -26.09 -6.69
C ASP A 79 6.21 -26.13 -6.74
N ASP A 80 5.60 -26.89 -5.83
CA ASP A 80 4.16 -26.86 -5.59
C ASP A 80 3.68 -25.46 -5.20
N MET A 81 4.41 -24.77 -4.33
CA MET A 81 4.09 -23.40 -3.92
C MET A 81 4.22 -22.40 -5.07
N LYS A 82 5.23 -22.55 -5.94
CA LYS A 82 5.36 -21.73 -7.15
C LYS A 82 4.18 -21.93 -8.09
N GLN A 83 3.73 -23.17 -8.25
CA GLN A 83 2.55 -23.46 -9.06
C GLN A 83 1.30 -22.84 -8.45
N LEU A 84 1.10 -23.00 -7.14
CA LEU A 84 -0.01 -22.39 -6.42
C LEU A 84 -0.06 -20.86 -6.58
N ILE A 85 1.09 -20.19 -6.51
CA ILE A 85 1.20 -18.73 -6.73
C ILE A 85 0.71 -18.35 -8.14
N LYS A 86 1.10 -19.11 -9.16
CA LYS A 86 0.65 -18.88 -10.54
C LYS A 86 -0.85 -19.09 -10.67
N ASP A 87 -1.38 -20.16 -10.08
CA ASP A 87 -2.80 -20.52 -10.15
C ASP A 87 -3.69 -19.47 -9.48
N ILE A 88 -3.20 -18.83 -8.41
CA ILE A 88 -3.88 -17.73 -7.70
C ILE A 88 -3.75 -16.39 -8.45
N GLY A 89 -2.87 -16.29 -9.46
CA GLY A 89 -2.63 -15.05 -10.21
C GLY A 89 -1.76 -14.02 -9.46
N LEU A 90 -0.93 -14.47 -8.51
CA LEU A 90 0.09 -13.63 -7.89
C LEU A 90 1.19 -13.30 -8.91
N ASP A 91 1.63 -12.04 -8.97
CA ASP A 91 2.78 -11.64 -9.81
C ASP A 91 4.05 -12.32 -9.27
N PRO A 92 4.68 -13.25 -10.03
CA PRO A 92 5.87 -13.96 -9.56
C PRO A 92 7.03 -13.02 -9.21
N ARG A 93 7.09 -11.82 -9.81
CA ARG A 93 8.13 -10.81 -9.53
C ARG A 93 8.00 -10.22 -8.13
N LYS A 94 6.81 -10.31 -7.51
CA LYS A 94 6.55 -9.84 -6.14
C LYS A 94 6.73 -10.94 -5.11
N VAL A 95 7.09 -12.18 -5.51
CA VAL A 95 7.24 -13.31 -4.60
C VAL A 95 8.68 -13.79 -4.54
N ASN A 96 9.24 -13.84 -3.34
CA ASN A 96 10.58 -14.32 -3.09
C ASN A 96 10.55 -15.61 -2.28
N PHE A 97 11.33 -16.61 -2.72
CA PHE A 97 11.56 -17.85 -2.00
C PHE A 97 12.96 -17.82 -1.40
N LEU A 98 13.04 -17.95 -0.08
CA LEU A 98 14.28 -17.86 0.67
C LEU A 98 14.42 -19.08 1.58
N VAL A 99 15.65 -19.52 1.83
CA VAL A 99 15.90 -20.52 2.85
C VAL A 99 15.65 -19.91 4.23
N LYS A 100 15.04 -20.67 5.15
CA LYS A 100 14.73 -20.21 6.50
C LYS A 100 15.98 -19.78 7.26
N ASP A 101 15.84 -18.74 8.10
CA ASP A 101 16.90 -18.31 8.99
C ASP A 101 17.05 -19.22 10.23
N LYS A 102 18.10 -19.00 11.03
CA LYS A 102 18.34 -19.78 12.26
C LYS A 102 17.31 -19.51 13.37
N GLN A 103 16.52 -18.45 13.28
CA GLN A 103 15.54 -18.04 14.29
C GLN A 103 14.16 -18.68 14.01
N GLN A 104 13.89 -19.05 12.76
CA GLN A 104 12.65 -19.69 12.34
C GLN A 104 12.58 -21.13 12.84
N LYS A 105 11.65 -21.38 13.76
CA LYS A 105 11.44 -22.70 14.36
C LYS A 105 10.68 -23.66 13.45
N LYS A 106 9.76 -23.13 12.65
CA LYS A 106 8.88 -23.94 11.78
C LYS A 106 9.46 -24.12 10.38
N ASP A 107 8.95 -25.08 9.64
CA ASP A 107 9.49 -25.40 8.31
C ASP A 107 9.24 -24.29 7.30
N PHE A 108 8.08 -23.65 7.37
CA PHE A 108 7.68 -22.58 6.46
C PHE A 108 7.25 -21.33 7.21
N LYS A 109 7.57 -20.18 6.62
CA LYS A 109 7.07 -18.87 7.02
C LYS A 109 6.69 -18.08 5.78
N ILE A 110 5.45 -17.64 5.71
CA ILE A 110 4.97 -16.78 4.63
C ILE A 110 4.68 -15.41 5.22
N ALA A 111 5.31 -14.37 4.66
CA ALA A 111 5.10 -12.98 5.03
C ALA A 111 4.59 -12.21 3.82
N ILE A 112 3.41 -11.60 3.97
CA ILE A 112 2.78 -10.74 2.96
C ILE A 112 2.92 -9.30 3.46
N LYS A 113 3.61 -8.47 2.69
CA LYS A 113 3.72 -7.04 2.94
C LYS A 113 2.64 -6.29 2.15
N THR A 114 1.82 -5.56 2.86
CA THR A 114 0.73 -4.74 2.32
C THR A 114 0.94 -3.29 2.71
N ARG A 115 0.43 -2.38 1.87
CA ARG A 115 0.40 -0.95 2.17
C ARG A 115 -1.03 -0.53 2.43
N HIS A 116 -1.24 0.08 3.59
CA HIS A 116 -2.49 0.72 3.95
C HIS A 116 -2.26 2.22 3.96
N VAL A 117 -2.98 2.93 3.11
CA VAL A 117 -2.98 4.39 3.11
C VAL A 117 -4.04 4.85 4.10
N SER A 118 -3.63 5.41 5.24
CA SER A 118 -4.57 6.10 6.12
C SER A 118 -4.62 7.57 5.73
N HIS A 119 -5.78 8.02 5.26
CA HIS A 119 -6.08 9.43 5.14
C HIS A 119 -6.52 9.97 6.51
N GLN A 120 -5.61 10.62 7.22
CA GLN A 120 -6.01 11.57 8.25
C GLN A 120 -6.18 12.91 7.53
N GLU A 121 -7.45 13.26 7.29
CA GLU A 121 -7.91 14.51 6.66
C GLU A 121 -7.53 14.72 5.18
N CYS A 122 -8.32 14.12 4.30
CA CYS A 122 -8.42 14.64 2.94
C CYS A 122 -9.43 15.81 2.98
N LEU A 123 -8.95 17.04 3.14
CA LEU A 123 -9.82 18.22 3.14
C LEU A 123 -10.46 18.36 1.76
N SER A 124 -11.78 18.14 1.70
CA SER A 124 -12.58 18.39 0.52
C SER A 124 -12.61 19.90 0.25
N TYR A 125 -11.89 20.36 -0.76
CA TYR A 125 -12.17 21.68 -1.32
C TYR A 125 -13.50 21.58 -2.08
N ASN A 126 -14.54 22.21 -1.54
CA ASN A 126 -15.72 22.57 -2.32
C ASN A 126 -15.28 23.63 -3.33
N ILE A 127 -14.80 23.20 -4.49
CA ILE A 127 -14.73 24.09 -5.64
C ILE A 127 -16.18 24.44 -5.94
N PHE A 128 -16.51 25.73 -5.86
CA PHE A 128 -17.86 26.26 -6.07
C PHE A 128 -18.34 25.94 -7.49
N ASN A 129 -18.90 24.74 -7.68
CA ASN A 129 -19.93 24.36 -8.63
C ASN A 129 -20.13 22.84 -8.54
N GLY A 130 -21.31 22.41 -8.10
CA GLY A 130 -21.83 21.06 -8.37
C GLY A 130 -21.00 19.88 -7.87
N GLY A 131 -20.94 19.69 -6.55
CA GLY A 131 -21.04 18.35 -5.93
C GLY A 131 -20.01 17.26 -6.29
N SER A 132 -18.79 17.58 -6.73
CA SER A 132 -17.81 16.55 -7.15
C SER A 132 -16.56 16.55 -6.26
N ARG A 133 -16.38 15.46 -5.48
CA ARG A 133 -15.22 15.19 -4.60
C ARG A 133 -13.95 14.82 -5.41
N ALA A 134 -13.50 15.69 -6.31
CA ALA A 134 -12.51 15.35 -7.32
C ALA A 134 -11.06 15.20 -6.77
N GLY A 135 -10.66 15.98 -5.77
CA GLY A 135 -9.26 16.01 -5.30
C GLY A 135 -8.73 14.66 -4.80
N CYS A 136 -9.44 14.03 -3.86
CA CYS A 136 -9.01 12.74 -3.28
C CYS A 136 -9.14 11.59 -4.29
N ALA A 137 -10.14 11.63 -5.18
CA ALA A 137 -10.28 10.60 -6.23
C ALA A 137 -9.12 10.65 -7.23
N VAL A 138 -8.67 11.85 -7.60
CA VAL A 138 -7.51 12.05 -8.49
C VAL A 138 -6.21 11.58 -7.81
N GLU A 139 -5.99 11.91 -6.54
CA GLU A 139 -4.79 11.47 -5.80
C GLU A 139 -4.78 9.95 -5.56
N VAL A 140 -5.92 9.34 -5.22
CA VAL A 140 -6.05 7.88 -5.09
C VAL A 140 -5.81 7.19 -6.42
N ASN A 141 -6.35 7.70 -7.53
CA ASN A 141 -6.14 7.13 -8.86
C ASN A 141 -4.69 7.30 -9.32
N ARG A 142 -4.07 8.46 -9.05
CA ARG A 142 -2.64 8.70 -9.32
C ARG A 142 -1.77 7.72 -8.56
N TRP A 143 -2.05 7.47 -7.28
CA TRP A 143 -1.28 6.51 -6.48
C TRP A 143 -1.47 5.07 -6.95
N LYS A 144 -2.72 4.65 -7.21
CA LYS A 144 -2.99 3.33 -7.82
C LYS A 144 -2.21 3.13 -9.12
N SER A 145 -2.12 4.16 -9.96
CA SER A 145 -1.35 4.12 -11.21
C SER A 145 0.16 4.05 -11.02
N MET A 146 0.71 4.59 -9.91
CA MET A 146 2.16 4.56 -9.65
C MET A 146 2.63 3.23 -9.03
N VAL A 147 1.74 2.51 -8.34
CA VAL A 147 2.08 1.25 -7.63
C VAL A 147 1.71 0.00 -8.43
N SER A 148 0.78 0.12 -9.39
CA SER A 148 0.52 -0.85 -10.44
C SER A 148 0.53 -0.12 -11.79
N PRO A 149 1.71 0.21 -12.35
CA PRO A 149 1.76 0.81 -13.68
C PRO A 149 1.06 -0.13 -14.67
N VAL A 150 0.16 0.42 -15.48
CA VAL A 150 -0.44 -0.30 -16.61
C VAL A 150 0.71 -0.66 -17.54
N SER A 151 1.22 -1.87 -17.40
CA SER A 151 2.21 -2.45 -18.32
C SER A 151 1.48 -2.88 -19.57
N ASN A 152 1.03 -1.92 -20.39
CA ASN A 152 0.60 -2.10 -21.77
C ASN A 152 0.43 -0.73 -22.43
N LEU A 153 1.56 -0.17 -22.86
CA LEU A 153 1.65 0.72 -24.02
C LEU A 153 2.71 0.09 -24.94
N GLN A 154 2.30 -0.96 -25.64
CA GLN A 154 2.90 -1.46 -26.88
C GLN A 154 1.76 -1.68 -27.87
#